data_AF-X1R8N2-F1
#
_entry.id   AF-X1R8N2-F1
#
_cell.length_a   1.000
_cell.length_b   1.000
_cell.length_c   1.000
_cell.angle_alpha   90.00
_cell.angle_beta   90.00
_cell.angle_gamma   90.00
#
_symmetry.space_group_name_H-M   'P 1'
#
loop_
_entity.id
_entity.type
_entity.pdbx_description
1 polymer ?
#
loop_
_entity_poly.entity_id
_entity_poly.type
_entity_poly.pdbx_seq_one_letter_code
_entity_poly.pdbx_strand_id
1 'polypeptide(L)'
;ASAPLAALSADTSTEGSGAPVLRSTIIQNECKSPQSPTVNKGDVRVVAAGTVLNLYLTTEIASGETVEGDEFFAKISKDVLADGRVVIPYGTRVHGVLSTMEGPKRAGR
;
A
#
# COMPACT_ATOMS: atom_id res chain seq x y z
N ALA A 1 47.55 -12.67 28.88
CA ALA A 1 47.59 -13.29 27.55
C ALA A 1 46.29 -12.92 26.83
N SER A 2 46.25 -11.78 26.13
CA SER A 2 46.78 -11.53 24.78
C SER A 2 45.97 -12.27 23.71
N ALA A 3 45.09 -11.52 23.05
CA ALA A 3 44.49 -11.89 21.77
C ALA A 3 45.56 -11.87 20.67
N PRO A 4 45.44 -12.69 19.62
CA PRO A 4 46.02 -12.38 18.33
C PRO A 4 44.97 -11.74 17.43
N LEU A 5 45.29 -10.52 16.99
CA LEU A 5 44.65 -9.80 15.89
C LEU A 5 44.64 -10.66 14.62
N ALA A 6 43.49 -10.74 13.96
CA ALA A 6 43.38 -11.32 12.64
C ALA A 6 44.29 -10.54 11.67
N ALA A 7 45.18 -11.29 11.01
CA ALA A 7 46.22 -10.78 10.14
C ALA A 7 45.65 -10.10 8.90
N LEU A 8 46.06 -8.85 8.66
CA LEU A 8 45.96 -8.18 7.37
C LEU A 8 46.99 -8.83 6.44
N SER A 9 46.53 -9.72 5.57
CA SER A 9 47.38 -10.34 4.55
C SER A 9 47.74 -9.32 3.46
N ALA A 10 49.00 -8.91 3.55
CA ALA A 10 49.97 -8.73 2.47
C ALA A 10 49.54 -7.95 1.23
N ASP A 11 49.98 -6.70 1.25
CA ASP A 11 50.40 -5.92 0.08
C ASP A 11 51.56 -6.66 -0.64
N THR A 12 51.37 -7.05 -1.89
CA THR A 12 52.49 -7.38 -2.79
C THR A 12 52.37 -6.53 -4.04
N SER A 13 53.15 -5.45 -4.05
CA SER A 13 53.43 -4.63 -5.22
C SER A 13 54.08 -5.48 -6.32
N THR A 14 53.46 -5.50 -7.50
CA THR A 14 54.15 -5.77 -8.77
C THR A 14 53.72 -4.65 -9.70
N GLU A 15 54.71 -3.87 -10.14
CA GLU A 15 54.54 -2.76 -11.08
C GLU A 15 53.84 -3.22 -12.36
N GLY A 16 52.76 -2.52 -12.70
CA GLY A 16 52.01 -2.71 -13.94
C GLY A 16 51.04 -1.56 -14.10
N SER A 17 51.44 -0.56 -14.88
CA SER A 17 50.64 0.59 -15.29
C SER A 17 49.22 0.17 -15.71
N GLY A 18 48.22 0.65 -14.97
CA GLY A 18 46.80 0.46 -15.26
C GLY A 18 46.00 0.78 -14.00
N ALA A 19 45.15 1.81 -14.06
CA ALA A 19 44.29 2.23 -12.96
C ALA A 19 43.58 1.01 -12.31
N PRO A 20 43.38 0.97 -10.98
CA PRO A 20 42.64 -0.12 -10.36
C PRO A 20 41.21 -0.09 -10.90
N VAL A 21 40.90 -1.00 -11.81
CA VAL A 21 39.55 -1.20 -12.29
C VAL A 21 38.73 -1.68 -11.10
N LEU A 22 37.90 -0.79 -10.56
CA LEU A 22 36.93 -1.10 -9.52
C LEU A 22 35.99 -2.18 -10.07
N ARG A 23 36.26 -3.45 -9.74
CA ARG A 23 35.34 -4.55 -10.00
C ARG A 23 34.28 -4.52 -8.90
N SER A 24 33.13 -3.94 -9.21
CA SER A 24 31.95 -4.03 -8.35
C SER A 24 31.50 -5.49 -8.30
N THR A 25 31.65 -6.14 -7.14
CA THR A 25 31.00 -7.43 -6.89
C THR A 25 29.55 -7.15 -6.50
N ILE A 26 28.60 -7.62 -7.32
CA ILE A 26 27.19 -7.66 -6.93
C ILE A 26 27.01 -8.89 -6.05
N ILE A 27 26.83 -8.70 -4.74
CA ILE A 27 26.27 -9.76 -3.90
C ILE A 27 24.77 -9.76 -4.20
N GLN A 28 24.30 -10.77 -4.92
CA GLN A 28 22.86 -11.01 -5.06
C GLN A 28 22.35 -11.51 -3.71
N ASN A 29 21.92 -10.59 -2.84
CA ASN A 29 21.07 -10.97 -1.73
C ASN A 29 19.77 -11.49 -2.34
N GLU A 30 19.46 -12.76 -2.08
CA GLU A 30 18.24 -13.39 -2.53
C GLU A 30 17.04 -12.50 -2.15
N CYS A 31 16.31 -12.02 -3.16
CA CYS A 31 15.06 -11.33 -2.95
C CYS A 31 14.10 -12.33 -2.34
N LYS A 32 13.97 -12.33 -1.01
CA LYS A 32 12.96 -13.09 -0.28
C LYS A 32 11.61 -12.80 -0.94
N SER A 33 11.09 -13.79 -1.65
CA SER A 33 9.77 -13.75 -2.29
C SER A 33 8.75 -13.16 -1.30
N PRO A 34 7.88 -12.22 -1.71
CA PRO A 34 6.83 -11.74 -0.83
C PRO A 34 5.96 -12.94 -0.47
N GLN A 35 6.13 -13.46 0.75
CA GLN A 35 5.28 -14.50 1.29
C GLN A 35 3.87 -13.89 1.33
N SER A 36 3.08 -14.21 0.32
CA SER A 36 1.66 -13.84 0.30
C SER A 36 1.07 -14.42 1.59
N PRO A 37 0.40 -13.61 2.42
CA PRO A 37 -0.09 -14.09 3.70
C PRO A 37 -0.96 -15.32 3.47
N THR A 38 -0.68 -16.41 4.17
CA THR A 38 -1.53 -17.61 4.16
C THR A 38 -2.86 -17.22 4.79
N VAL A 39 -3.83 -16.83 3.96
CA VAL A 39 -5.19 -16.50 4.41
C VAL A 39 -5.88 -17.80 4.83
N ASN A 40 -6.38 -17.84 6.07
CA ASN A 40 -7.20 -18.94 6.56
C ASN A 40 -8.50 -19.01 5.73
N LYS A 41 -8.55 -19.90 4.74
CA LYS A 41 -9.67 -20.00 3.78
C LYS A 41 -11.02 -20.31 4.45
N GLY A 42 -11.03 -20.88 5.66
CA GLY A 42 -12.25 -21.23 6.39
C GLY A 42 -13.07 -20.04 6.90
N ASP A 43 -12.45 -18.88 7.08
CA ASP A 43 -13.12 -17.67 7.59
C ASP A 43 -13.29 -16.59 6.51
N VAL A 44 -12.94 -16.89 5.26
CA VAL A 44 -13.15 -15.96 4.15
C VAL A 44 -14.64 -15.88 3.86
N ARG A 45 -15.20 -14.67 3.99
CA ARG A 45 -16.58 -14.38 3.64
C ARG A 45 -16.62 -13.39 2.48
N VAL A 46 -17.54 -13.61 1.56
CA VAL A 46 -17.69 -12.79 0.36
C VAL A 46 -18.93 -11.94 0.51
N VAL A 47 -18.78 -10.63 0.36
CA VAL A 47 -19.92 -9.71 0.23
C VAL A 47 -20.43 -9.79 -1.20
N ALA A 48 -21.74 -10.00 -1.37
CA ALA A 48 -22.33 -10.09 -2.70
C ALA A 48 -22.14 -8.79 -3.49
N ALA A 49 -21.85 -8.90 -4.79
CA ALA A 49 -21.78 -7.74 -5.67
C ALA A 49 -23.11 -6.98 -5.68
N GLY A 50 -23.04 -5.64 -5.70
CA GLY A 50 -24.22 -4.78 -5.61
C GLY A 50 -24.74 -4.54 -4.19
N THR A 51 -24.09 -5.08 -3.16
CA THR A 51 -24.40 -4.73 -1.77
C THR A 51 -24.21 -3.23 -1.55
N VAL A 52 -25.27 -2.55 -1.11
CA VAL A 52 -25.25 -1.11 -0.86
C VAL A 52 -24.56 -0.82 0.47
N LEU A 53 -23.48 -0.04 0.40
CA LEU A 53 -22.75 0.44 1.57
C LEU A 53 -23.30 1.80 1.98
N ASN A 54 -23.77 1.92 3.22
CA ASN A 54 -24.20 3.20 3.76
C ASN A 54 -23.00 3.90 4.40
N LEU A 55 -22.79 5.16 4.04
CA LEU A 55 -21.58 5.91 4.35
C LEU A 55 -21.95 7.30 4.88
N TYR A 56 -21.08 7.89 5.68
CA TYR A 56 -21.03 9.34 5.87
C TYR A 56 -19.64 9.86 5.49
N LEU A 57 -19.63 10.96 4.75
CA LEU A 57 -18.40 11.63 4.33
C LEU A 57 -17.71 12.28 5.54
N THR A 58 -16.39 12.14 5.61
CA THR A 58 -15.54 12.81 6.60
C THR A 58 -14.82 14.01 5.97
N THR A 59 -14.55 13.95 4.67
CA THR A 59 -14.05 15.07 3.86
C THR A 59 -15.22 15.84 3.26
N GLU A 60 -15.14 17.17 3.25
CA GLU A 60 -16.07 18.02 2.52
C GLU A 60 -15.81 17.92 1.01
N ILE A 61 -16.89 17.84 0.22
CA ILE A 61 -16.82 17.85 -1.26
C ILE A 61 -17.63 19.05 -1.74
N ALA A 62 -16.96 20.04 -2.29
CA ALA A 62 -17.57 21.28 -2.72
C ALA A 62 -17.27 21.56 -4.20
N SER A 63 -18.30 21.95 -4.96
CA SER A 63 -18.26 22.07 -6.43
C SER A 63 -17.30 23.11 -7.01
N GLY A 64 -16.61 23.89 -6.16
CA GLY A 64 -15.59 24.86 -6.59
C GLY A 64 -14.22 24.66 -5.94
N GLU A 65 -14.09 23.72 -5.01
CA GLU A 65 -12.84 23.48 -4.27
C GLU A 65 -12.30 22.06 -4.52
N THR A 66 -13.19 21.10 -4.73
CA THR A 66 -12.86 19.71 -5.02
C THR A 66 -12.95 19.45 -6.52
N VAL A 67 -11.99 18.73 -7.07
CA VAL A 67 -11.93 18.36 -8.49
C VAL A 67 -11.90 16.85 -8.68
N GLU A 68 -12.23 16.41 -9.89
CA GLU A 68 -12.09 15.00 -10.26
C GLU A 68 -10.63 14.55 -10.07
N GLY A 69 -10.45 13.37 -9.50
CA GLY A 69 -9.14 12.85 -9.09
C GLY A 69 -8.79 13.12 -7.63
N ASP A 70 -9.53 13.97 -6.91
CA ASP A 70 -9.27 14.21 -5.49
C ASP A 70 -9.65 13.01 -4.62
N GLU A 71 -8.87 12.81 -3.57
CA GLU A 71 -9.15 11.77 -2.57
C GLU A 71 -10.24 12.23 -1.60
N PHE A 72 -11.12 11.30 -1.25
CA PHE A 72 -12.11 11.52 -0.19
C PHE A 72 -12.02 10.41 0.87
N PHE A 73 -12.37 10.78 2.09
CA PHE A 73 -12.50 9.84 3.20
C PHE A 73 -13.95 9.81 3.68
N ALA A 74 -14.44 8.59 3.92
CA ALA A 74 -15.75 8.35 4.48
C ALA A 74 -15.68 7.28 5.56
N LYS A 75 -16.77 7.09 6.28
CA LYS A 75 -16.91 6.00 7.25
C LYS A 75 -18.23 5.26 7.02
N ILE A 76 -18.20 3.96 7.24
CA ILE A 76 -19.39 3.12 7.17
C ILE A 76 -20.36 3.49 8.30
N SER A 77 -21.63 3.72 7.95
CA SER A 77 -22.67 4.13 8.89
C SER A 77 -23.52 2.99 9.44
N LYS A 78 -23.39 1.77 8.89
CA LYS A 78 -24.08 0.56 9.35
C LYS A 78 -23.22 -0.68 9.13
N ASP A 79 -23.29 -1.64 10.04
CA ASP A 79 -22.62 -2.94 9.88
C ASP A 79 -23.05 -3.62 8.56
N VAL A 80 -22.07 -4.13 7.83
CA VAL A 80 -22.27 -4.93 6.62
C VAL A 80 -22.16 -6.40 7.01
N LEU A 81 -23.17 -7.18 6.65
CA LEU A 81 -23.23 -8.60 6.99
C LEU A 81 -23.00 -9.47 5.76
N ALA A 82 -22.31 -10.59 5.95
CA ALA A 82 -22.27 -11.71 5.01
C ALA A 82 -22.46 -13.02 5.78
N ASP A 83 -23.36 -13.87 5.28
CA ASP A 83 -23.76 -15.14 5.92
C ASP A 83 -24.09 -14.98 7.42
N GLY A 84 -24.84 -13.92 7.76
CA GLY A 84 -25.32 -13.64 9.12
C GLY A 84 -24.26 -13.14 10.11
N ARG A 85 -23.03 -12.82 9.67
CA ARG A 85 -21.99 -12.21 10.52
C ARG A 85 -21.56 -10.86 9.98
N VAL A 86 -21.15 -9.97 10.87
CA VAL A 86 -20.57 -8.68 10.50
C VAL A 86 -19.21 -8.92 9.86
N VAL A 87 -19.07 -8.48 8.61
CA VAL A 87 -17.82 -8.56 7.83
C VAL A 87 -17.16 -7.21 7.65
N ILE A 88 -17.94 -6.12 7.63
CA ILE A 88 -17.42 -4.76 7.68
C ILE A 88 -18.16 -4.02 8.80
N PRO A 89 -17.48 -3.70 9.91
CA PRO A 89 -18.11 -3.06 11.06
C PRO A 89 -18.40 -1.57 10.82
N TYR A 90 -19.33 -1.05 11.60
CA TYR A 90 -19.62 0.36 11.72
C TYR A 90 -18.35 1.17 12.02
N GLY A 91 -18.21 2.31 11.35
CA GLY A 91 -17.07 3.22 11.53
C GLY A 91 -15.82 2.83 10.75
N THR A 92 -15.81 1.71 10.01
CA THR A 92 -14.71 1.39 9.08
C THR A 92 -14.48 2.56 8.14
N ARG A 93 -13.21 2.97 8.02
CA ARG A 93 -12.78 4.06 7.15
C ARG A 93 -12.74 3.59 5.70
N VAL A 94 -13.36 4.36 4.83
CA VAL A 94 -13.34 4.20 3.38
C VAL A 94 -12.45 5.29 2.80
N HIS A 95 -11.60 4.89 1.86
CA HIS A 95 -10.77 5.77 1.06
C HIS A 95 -11.17 5.57 -0.40
N GLY A 96 -11.41 6.67 -1.10
CA GLY A 96 -11.81 6.66 -2.49
C GLY A 96 -11.28 7.87 -3.21
N VAL A 97 -11.45 7.85 -4.53
CA VAL A 97 -11.07 8.94 -5.43
C VAL A 97 -12.33 9.41 -6.14
N LEU A 98 -12.51 10.72 -6.24
CA LEU A 98 -13.65 11.33 -6.91
C LEU A 98 -13.50 11.11 -8.43
N SER A 99 -14.46 10.41 -9.04
CA SER A 99 -14.40 10.09 -10.47
C SER A 99 -15.12 11.12 -11.34
N THR A 100 -16.25 11.64 -10.86
CA THR A 100 -17.10 12.58 -11.59
C THR A 100 -17.74 13.54 -10.61
N MET A 101 -17.93 14.78 -11.04
CA MET A 101 -18.69 15.78 -10.28
C MET A 101 -19.84 16.31 -11.13
N GLU A 102 -21.07 15.95 -10.76
CA GLU A 102 -22.26 16.46 -11.44
C GLU A 102 -22.74 17.74 -10.74
N GLY A 103 -22.59 18.88 -11.41
CA GLY A 103 -23.06 20.16 -10.91
C GLY A 103 -24.59 20.21 -10.76
N PRO A 104 -25.13 21.13 -9.96
CA PRO A 104 -26.57 21.23 -9.74
C PRO A 104 -27.32 21.41 -11.07
N LYS A 105 -28.20 20.45 -11.40
CA LYS A 105 -29.06 20.48 -12.59
C LYS A 105 -29.95 21.72 -12.52
N ARG A 106 -29.66 22.73 -13.34
CA ARG A 106 -30.53 23.90 -13.50
C ARG A 106 -31.80 23.46 -14.21
N ALA A 107 -32.88 23.24 -13.44
CA ALA A 107 -34.22 23.16 -13.98
C ALA A 107 -34.62 24.56 -14.47
N GLY A 108 -34.29 24.85 -15.73
CA GLY A 108 -34.70 26.07 -16.41
C GLY A 108 -36.22 26.19 -16.50
N ARG A 109 -36.68 27.44 -16.42
CA ARG A 109 -38.06 27.93 -16.47
C ARG A 109 -38.90 27.37 -17.62
#